data_AF-A0A7W0S9A1-F1
#
_entry.id   AF-A0A7W0S9A1-F1
#
_cell.length_a   1.000
_cell.length_b   1.000
_cell.length_c   1.000
_cell.angle_alpha   90.00
_cell.angle_beta   90.00
_cell.angle_gamma   90.00
#
_symmetry.space_group_name_H-M   'P 1'
#
loop_
_entity.id
_entity.type
_entity.pdbx_description
1 polymer ?
#
loop_
_entity_poly.entity_id
_entity_poly.type
_entity_poly.pdbx_seq_one_letter_code
_entity_poly.pdbx_strand_id
1 'polypeptide(L)' 'MEPQIIEKKGKKEFAVIPYKDFIRMQEELENYYDLLELRQAKSDLRNQKGRKFTEVVEELGLTKS' A
#
# COMPACT_ATOMS: atom_id res chain seq x y z
N MET A 1 5.53 -17.72 11.70
CA MET A 1 4.08 -17.79 11.95
C MET A 1 3.61 -19.14 11.43
N GLU A 2 3.10 -20.01 12.29
CA GLU A 2 2.54 -21.30 11.88
C GLU A 2 1.02 -21.24 12.03
N PRO A 3 0.25 -21.06 10.94
CA PRO A 3 -1.20 -21.01 11.00
C PRO A 3 -1.76 -22.37 11.40
N GLN A 4 -2.75 -22.38 12.30
CA GLN A 4 -3.51 -23.60 12.56
C GLN A 4 -4.52 -23.80 11.42
N ILE A 5 -4.44 -24.95 10.75
CA ILE A 5 -5.32 -25.26 9.63
C ILE A 5 -6.51 -26.10 10.10
N ILE A 6 -7.72 -25.67 9.76
CA ILE A 6 -8.95 -26.41 10.00
C ILE A 6 -9.35 -27.12 8.70
N GLU A 7 -9.50 -28.44 8.78
CA GLU A 7 -9.85 -29.29 7.65
C GLU A 7 -11.28 -29.80 7.75
N LYS A 8 -11.98 -29.87 6.62
CA LYS A 8 -13.29 -30.51 6.48
C LYS A 8 -13.24 -31.54 5.36
N LYS A 9 -13.58 -32.79 5.68
CA LYS A 9 -13.50 -33.93 4.73
C LYS A 9 -12.13 -34.07 4.06
N GLY A 10 -11.05 -33.82 4.81
CA GLY A 10 -9.66 -33.90 4.32
C GLY A 10 -9.22 -32.75 3.40
N LYS A 11 -10.02 -31.68 3.29
CA LYS A 11 -9.64 -30.44 2.60
C LYS A 11 -9.37 -29.33 3.60
N LYS A 12 -8.24 -28.64 3.44
CA LYS A 12 -7.85 -27.45 4.21
C LYS A 12 -8.73 -26.27 3.80
N GLU A 13 -9.71 -25.91 4.62
CA GLU A 13 -10.69 -24.85 4.29
C GLU A 13 -10.36 -23.53 4.99
N PHE A 14 -9.83 -23.56 6.22
CA PHE A 14 -9.57 -22.33 6.99
C PHE A 14 -8.19 -22.35 7.64
N ALA A 15 -7.59 -21.17 7.74
CA ALA A 15 -6.37 -20.93 8.51
C ALA A 15 -6.70 -19.98 9.66
N VAL A 16 -6.40 -20.39 10.88
CA VAL A 16 -6.49 -19.57 12.09
C VAL A 16 -5.11 -19.02 12.38
N ILE A 17 -5.00 -17.70 12.41
CA ILE A 17 -3.79 -16.97 12.76
C ILE A 17 -4.10 -15.95 13.86
N PRO A 18 -3.10 -15.56 14.66
CA PRO A 18 -3.25 -14.46 15.60
C PRO A 18 -3.72 -13.18 14.88
N TYR A 19 -4.64 -12.45 15.48
CA TYR A 19 -5.20 -11.25 14.86
C TYR A 19 -4.13 -10.18 14.55
N LYS A 20 -3.17 -9.99 15.47
CA LYS A 20 -2.05 -9.06 15.27
C LYS A 20 -1.23 -9.41 14.01
N ASP A 21 -1.04 -10.69 13.78
CA ASP A 21 -0.29 -11.20 12.65
C ASP A 21 -1.06 -10.99 11.33
N PHE A 22 -2.39 -11.20 11.35
CA PHE A 22 -3.26 -10.87 10.22
C PHE A 22 -3.18 -9.37 9.86
N ILE A 23 -3.28 -8.48 10.85
CA ILE A 23 -3.19 -7.04 10.63
C ILE A 23 -1.85 -6.66 10.02
N ARG A 24 -0.75 -7.18 10.56
CA ARG A 24 0.58 -6.95 10.00
C ARG A 24 0.68 -7.39 8.54
N MET A 25 0.10 -8.54 8.18
CA MET A 25 0.07 -9.00 6.78
C MET A 25 -0.74 -8.06 5.88
N GLN A 26 -1.86 -7.50 6.36
CA GLN A 26 -2.63 -6.51 5.62
C GLN A 26 -1.81 -5.24 5.39
N GLU A 27 -1.16 -4.71 6.43
CA GLU A 27 -0.29 -3.54 6.34
C GLU A 27 0.89 -3.76 5.37
N GLU A 28 1.51 -4.95 5.39
CA GLU A 28 2.59 -5.30 4.46
C GLU A 28 2.09 -5.35 3.01
N LEU A 29 0.86 -5.83 2.77
CA LEU A 29 0.24 -5.83 1.44
C LEU A 29 -0.11 -4.42 0.97
N GLU A 30 -0.70 -3.59 1.83
CA GLU A 30 -1.01 -2.19 1.51
C GLU A 30 0.26 -1.42 1.12
N ASN A 31 1.33 -1.55 1.92
CA ASN A 31 2.62 -0.96 1.60
C ASN A 31 3.16 -1.43 0.24
N TYR A 32 2.95 -2.70 -0.12
CA TYR A 32 3.35 -3.21 -1.44
C TYR A 32 2.55 -2.55 -2.57
N TYR A 33 1.24 -2.38 -2.39
CA TYR A 33 0.39 -1.72 -3.39
C TYR A 33 0.74 -0.24 -3.56
N ASP A 34 1.03 0.49 -2.48
CA ASP A 34 1.50 1.87 -2.54
C ASP A 34 2.79 2.00 -3.36
N LEU A 35 3.73 1.07 -3.16
CA LEU A 35 4.98 1.05 -3.94
C LEU A 35 4.75 0.76 -5.42
N LEU A 36 3.78 -0.10 -5.76
CA LEU A 36 3.40 -0.34 -7.15
C LEU A 36 2.84 0.93 -7.79
N GLU A 37 1.96 1.64 -7.08
CA GLU A 37 1.40 2.91 -7.57
C GLU A 37 2.52 3.94 -7.79
N LEU A 38 3.44 4.11 -6.83
CA LEU A 38 4.58 5.01 -6.99
C LEU A 38 5.45 4.65 -8.20
N ARG A 39 5.66 3.35 -8.45
CA ARG A 39 6.41 2.90 -9.62
C ARG A 39 5.68 3.24 -10.92
N GLN A 40 4.38 3.03 -10.98
CA GLN A 40 3.56 3.41 -12.14
C GLN A 40 3.58 4.92 -12.36
N ALA A 41 3.37 5.71 -11.31
CA ALA A 41 3.42 7.17 -11.36
C ALA A 41 4.78 7.67 -11.87
N LYS A 42 5.90 7.07 -11.44
CA LYS A 42 7.24 7.42 -11.95
C LYS A 42 7.45 7.05 -13.42
N SER A 43 6.79 6.00 -13.92
CA SER A 43 6.92 5.58 -15.32
C SER A 43 6.16 6.49 -16.29
N ASP A 44 5.16 7.23 -15.81
CA ASP A 44 4.41 8.19 -16.62
C ASP A 44 5.30 9.35 -17.08
N LEU A 45 5.39 9.55 -18.40
CA LEU A 45 6.14 10.64 -19.02
C LEU A 45 5.74 12.03 -18.50
N ARG A 46 4.47 12.20 -18.11
CA ARG A 46 3.95 13.46 -17.54
C ARG A 46 4.61 13.80 -16.20
N ASN A 47 5.04 12.78 -15.45
CA ASN A 47 5.65 12.91 -14.13
C ASN A 47 7.19 12.94 -14.17
N GLN A 48 7.81 12.77 -15.34
CA GLN A 48 9.27 12.83 -15.47
C GLN A 48 9.83 14.25 -15.42
N LYS A 49 8.99 15.27 -15.65
CA LYS A 49 9.38 16.67 -15.50
C LYS A 49 8.96 17.16 -14.12
N GLY A 50 9.95 17.58 -13.33
CA GLY A 50 9.69 18.26 -12.06
C GLY A 50 9.03 19.63 -12.28
N ARG A 51 8.34 20.12 -11.25
CA ARG A 51 7.71 21.46 -11.19
C ARG A 51 8.29 22.22 -10.00
N LYS A 52 8.22 23.56 -9.98
CA LYS A 52 8.75 24.32 -8.84
C LYS A 52 7.83 24.19 -7.64
N PHE A 53 8.41 24.10 -6.46
CA PHE A 53 7.66 24.08 -5.20
C PHE A 53 6.74 25.29 -5.05
N THR A 54 7.21 26.49 -5.41
CA THR A 54 6.43 27.73 -5.32
C THR A 54 5.15 27.70 -6.17
N GLU A 55 5.24 27.16 -7.39
CA GLU A 55 4.09 27.02 -8.31
C GLU A 55 3.02 26.08 -7.71
N VAL A 56 3.45 24.99 -7.07
CA VAL A 56 2.55 24.03 -6.41
C VAL A 56 1.90 24.63 -5.16
N VAL A 57 2.65 25.39 -4.36
CA VAL A 57 2.11 26.07 -3.17
C VAL A 57 1.04 27.08 -3.53
N GLU A 58 1.24 27.84 -4.61
CA GLU A 58 0.25 28.79 -5.12
C GLU A 58 -0.99 28.07 -5.67
N GLU A 59 -0.81 27.02 -6.48
CA GLU A 59 -1.92 26.21 -7.03
C GLU A 59 -2.79 25.58 -5.93
N LEU A 60 -2.16 25.07 -4.86
CA LEU A 60 -2.85 24.42 -3.75
C LEU A 60 -3.39 25.40 -2.69
N GLY A 61 -3.16 26.71 -2.86
CA GLY A 61 -3.57 27.73 -1.88
C GLY A 61 -2.88 27.58 -0.52
N LEU A 62 -1.66 27.04 -0.50
CA LEU A 62 -0.86 26.82 0.71
C LEU A 62 0.07 28.00 1.03
N THR A 63 -0.18 29.17 0.44
CA THR A 63 0.57 30.40 0.72
C THR A 63 0.42 30.76 2.19
N LYS A 64 1.55 30.74 2.91
CA LYS A 64 1.60 31.24 4.30
C LYS A 64 1.16 32.70 4.30
N SER A 65 0.21 33.03 5.19
CA SER A 65 -0.06 34.40 5.63
C SER A 65 1.15 35.02 6.30
#